data_AF-A0A940Q8R3-F1
#
_entry.id   AF-A0A940Q8R3-F1
#
_cell.length_a   1.000
_cell.length_b   1.000
_cell.length_c   1.000
_cell.angle_alpha   90.00
_cell.angle_beta   90.00
_cell.angle_gamma   90.00
#
_symmetry.space_group_name_H-M   'P 1'
#
loop_
_entity.id
_entity.type
_entity.pdbx_description
1 polymer ?
#
loop_
_entity_poly.entity_id
_entity_poly.type
_entity_poly.pdbx_seq_one_letter_code
_entity_poly.pdbx_strand_id
1 'polypeptide(L)'
;MLRISDESYERVQNIVEDMGYCCEVEDDYEQWEDIAASSMASFLDDLDGEQLEMTVAALEEYIIDKADNDLNMAMGVKTALARYMRERLEYLDTYVVPDVKLSLDEDEPYEDTDTARYVNVVKAMLTKVEDIKVGE
;
A
#
# COMPACT_ATOMS: atom_id res chain seq x y z
N MET A 1 -6.98 8.08 -16.31
CA MET A 1 -7.01 8.31 -14.85
C MET A 1 -8.35 7.79 -14.37
N LEU A 2 -8.37 6.69 -13.63
CA LEU A 2 -9.56 6.27 -12.89
C LEU A 2 -9.94 7.43 -11.95
N ARG A 3 -11.24 7.72 -11.85
CA ARG A 3 -11.70 8.72 -10.88
C ARG A 3 -11.52 8.12 -9.49
N ILE A 4 -10.63 8.69 -8.68
CA ILE A 4 -10.45 8.29 -7.28
C ILE A 4 -11.79 8.48 -6.56
N SER A 5 -12.21 7.46 -5.81
CA SER A 5 -13.46 7.50 -5.06
C SER A 5 -13.31 8.33 -3.78
N ASP A 6 -14.40 8.92 -3.31
CA ASP A 6 -14.42 9.64 -2.04
C ASP A 6 -14.01 8.71 -0.87
N GLU A 7 -14.40 7.43 -0.94
CA GLU A 7 -14.01 6.40 0.02
C GLU A 7 -12.49 6.17 0.08
N SER A 8 -11.79 6.23 -1.06
CA SER A 8 -10.34 6.15 -1.08
C SER A 8 -9.70 7.34 -0.38
N TYR A 9 -10.22 8.56 -0.56
CA TYR A 9 -9.72 9.74 0.17
C TYR A 9 -10.03 9.67 1.67
N GLU A 10 -11.22 9.22 2.06
CA GLU A 10 -11.56 8.99 3.48
C GLU A 10 -10.63 7.97 4.12
N ARG A 11 -10.30 6.88 3.41
CA ARG A 11 -9.33 5.89 3.88
C ARG A 11 -7.93 6.49 4.08
N VAL A 12 -7.48 7.34 3.15
CA VAL A 12 -6.20 8.05 3.31
C VAL A 12 -6.19 8.95 4.53
N GLN A 13 -7.27 9.68 4.79
CA GLN A 13 -7.39 10.49 6.00
C GLN A 13 -7.28 9.64 7.27
N ASN A 14 -8.00 8.51 7.32
CA ASN A 14 -7.94 7.59 8.47
C ASN A 14 -6.53 7.01 8.68
N ILE A 15 -5.84 6.62 7.61
CA ILE A 15 -4.44 6.14 7.68
C ILE A 15 -3.54 7.22 8.25
N VAL A 16 -3.63 8.44 7.72
CA VAL A 16 -2.78 9.56 8.11
C VAL A 16 -3.03 9.99 9.55
N GLU A 17 -4.29 9.99 10.00
CA GLU A 17 -4.65 10.30 11.39
C GLU A 17 -4.11 9.25 12.36
N ASP A 18 -4.19 7.96 12.02
CA ASP A 18 -3.64 6.88 12.84
C ASP A 18 -2.10 6.97 12.93
N MET A 19 -1.44 7.25 11.79
CA MET A 19 0.00 7.46 11.73
C MET A 19 0.48 8.75 12.42
N GLY A 20 -0.37 9.76 12.54
CA GLY A 20 -0.04 11.05 13.14
C GLY A 20 0.52 10.93 14.56
N TYR A 21 0.02 9.97 15.34
CA TYR A 21 0.54 9.69 16.68
C TYR A 21 2.02 9.26 16.69
N CYS A 22 2.47 8.57 15.65
CA CYS A 22 3.88 8.16 15.53
C CYS A 22 4.78 9.37 15.25
N CYS A 23 4.28 10.33 14.47
CA CYS A 23 4.99 11.55 14.09
C CYS A 23 5.11 12.57 15.23
N GLU A 24 4.18 12.55 16.19
CA GLU A 24 4.25 13.43 17.38
C GLU A 24 5.38 13.02 18.35
N VAL A 25 5.86 11.78 18.25
CA VAL A 25 6.83 11.19 19.18
C VAL A 25 8.26 11.24 18.63
N GLU A 26 8.44 11.04 17.32
CA GLU A 26 9.76 10.98 16.67
C GLU A 26 9.80 11.85 15.39
N ASP A 27 10.80 12.73 15.33
CA ASP A 27 11.00 13.68 14.22
C ASP A 27 11.57 13.04 12.94
N ASP A 28 11.98 11.77 12.98
CA ASP A 28 12.63 11.04 11.89
C ASP A 28 11.77 9.85 11.45
N TYR A 29 11.34 9.86 10.19
CA TYR A 29 10.47 8.82 9.65
C TYR A 29 11.06 7.42 9.69
N GLU A 30 12.39 7.28 9.63
CA GLU A 30 13.04 5.97 9.69
C GLU A 30 12.83 5.26 11.04
N GLN A 31 12.44 6.01 12.09
CA GLN A 31 12.23 5.49 13.44
C GLN A 31 10.79 5.01 13.69
N TRP A 32 9.84 5.36 12.83
CA TRP A 32 8.43 4.99 13.01
C TRP A 32 7.78 4.31 11.80
N GLU A 33 8.47 4.24 10.66
CA GLU A 33 7.89 3.69 9.42
C GLU A 33 7.40 2.24 9.55
N ASP A 34 7.96 1.44 10.46
CA ASP A 34 7.59 0.05 10.70
C ASP A 34 6.24 -0.08 11.42
N ILE A 35 6.02 0.79 12.41
CA ILE A 35 4.75 0.93 13.12
C ILE A 35 3.69 1.46 12.16
N ALA A 36 4.03 2.46 11.36
CA ALA A 36 3.14 2.98 10.33
C ALA A 36 2.77 1.94 9.26
N ALA A 37 3.72 1.14 8.79
CA ALA A 37 3.45 0.05 7.85
C ALA A 37 2.48 -0.99 8.45
N SER A 38 2.64 -1.30 9.74
CA SER A 38 1.73 -2.18 10.47
C SER A 38 0.32 -1.59 10.58
N SER A 39 0.21 -0.27 10.81
CA SER A 39 -1.07 0.44 10.82
C SER A 39 -1.77 0.35 9.45
N MET A 40 -1.03 0.55 8.36
CA MET A 40 -1.58 0.48 6.99
C MET A 40 -2.24 -0.87 6.68
N ALA A 41 -1.72 -1.98 7.22
CA ALA A 41 -2.33 -3.30 7.03
C ALA A 41 -3.81 -3.33 7.47
N SER A 42 -4.15 -2.63 8.56
CA SER A 42 -5.52 -2.57 9.08
C SER A 42 -6.52 -1.88 8.13
N PHE A 43 -6.03 -1.11 7.16
CA PHE A 43 -6.85 -0.39 6.18
C PHE A 43 -6.79 -0.99 4.77
N LEU A 44 -5.72 -1.73 4.45
CA LEU A 44 -5.39 -2.16 3.09
C LEU A 44 -5.59 -3.67 2.85
N ASP A 45 -5.52 -4.51 3.88
CA ASP A 45 -5.53 -5.98 3.72
C ASP A 45 -6.82 -6.54 3.11
N ASP A 46 -7.94 -5.88 3.36
CA ASP A 46 -9.27 -6.29 2.89
C ASP A 46 -9.66 -5.66 1.55
N LEU A 47 -8.79 -4.84 0.95
CA LEU A 47 -9.08 -4.19 -0.32
C LEU A 47 -8.90 -5.16 -1.48
N ASP A 48 -9.86 -5.14 -2.40
CA ASP A 48 -9.67 -5.73 -3.72
C ASP A 48 -8.67 -4.92 -4.56
N GLY A 49 -8.36 -5.42 -5.76
CA GLY A 49 -7.39 -4.77 -6.63
C GLY A 49 -7.76 -3.35 -7.03
N GLU A 50 -9.03 -3.10 -7.37
CA GLU A 50 -9.48 -1.77 -7.82
C GLU A 50 -9.47 -0.77 -6.65
N GLN A 51 -9.94 -1.21 -5.48
CA GLN A 51 -9.91 -0.42 -4.26
C GLN A 51 -8.49 -0.08 -3.84
N LEU A 52 -7.56 -1.03 -3.96
CA LEU A 52 -6.15 -0.81 -3.67
C LEU A 52 -5.53 0.21 -4.64
N GLU A 53 -5.78 0.07 -5.94
CA GLU A 53 -5.28 1.01 -6.96
C GLU A 53 -5.75 2.45 -6.71
N MET A 54 -7.04 2.64 -6.41
CA MET A 54 -7.59 3.96 -6.11
C MET A 54 -7.02 4.53 -4.81
N THR A 55 -6.86 3.70 -3.78
CA THR A 55 -6.31 4.14 -2.48
C THR A 55 -4.84 4.51 -2.60
N VAL A 56 -4.04 3.75 -3.36
CA VAL A 56 -2.63 4.08 -3.63
C VAL A 56 -2.51 5.35 -4.48
N ALA A 57 -3.41 5.59 -5.44
CA ALA A 57 -3.45 6.86 -6.17
C ALA A 57 -3.79 8.05 -5.25
N ALA A 58 -4.69 7.88 -4.30
CA ALA A 58 -4.99 8.91 -3.30
C ALA A 58 -3.80 9.16 -2.34
N LEU A 59 -3.09 8.10 -1.92
CA LEU A 59 -1.87 8.21 -1.12
C LEU A 59 -0.76 8.91 -1.88
N GLU A 60 -0.61 8.65 -3.18
CA GLU A 60 0.35 9.36 -4.04
C GLU A 60 0.04 10.87 -4.08
N GLU A 61 -1.21 11.27 -4.30
CA GLU A 61 -1.61 12.69 -4.26
C GLU A 61 -1.30 13.31 -2.90
N TYR A 62 -1.61 12.60 -1.80
CA TYR A 62 -1.27 13.05 -0.45
C TYR A 62 0.24 13.22 -0.26
N ILE A 63 1.06 12.23 -0.63
CA ILE A 63 2.51 12.27 -0.46
C ILE A 63 3.10 13.46 -1.21
N ILE A 64 2.68 13.69 -2.46
CA ILE A 64 3.18 14.79 -3.28
C ILE A 64 2.80 16.14 -2.68
N ASP A 65 1.53 16.35 -2.30
CA ASP A 65 1.05 17.60 -1.70
C ASP A 65 1.68 17.87 -0.32
N LYS A 66 1.85 16.81 0.48
CA LYS A 66 2.42 16.91 1.82
C LYS A 66 3.91 17.24 1.77
N ALA A 67 4.65 16.79 0.75
CA ALA A 67 6.09 16.99 0.64
C ALA A 67 6.51 18.47 0.67
N ASP A 68 5.68 19.37 0.14
CA ASP A 68 5.95 20.82 0.11
C ASP A 68 5.90 21.45 1.51
N ASN A 69 5.16 20.85 2.44
CA ASN A 69 4.90 21.41 3.77
C ASN A 69 5.58 20.61 4.89
N ASP A 70 5.74 19.31 4.70
CA ASP A 70 6.17 18.35 5.70
C ASP A 70 6.79 17.12 5.02
N LEU A 71 8.05 17.29 4.61
CA LEU A 71 8.81 16.25 3.91
C LEU A 71 8.96 14.98 4.75
N ASN A 72 9.09 15.11 6.08
CA ASN A 72 9.24 13.96 6.96
C ASN A 72 7.99 13.07 6.94
N MET A 73 6.80 13.67 7.07
CA MET A 73 5.54 12.94 6.97
C MET A 73 5.33 12.33 5.58
N ALA A 74 5.64 13.08 4.52
CA ALA A 74 5.53 12.59 3.15
C ALA A 74 6.43 11.36 2.91
N MET A 75 7.69 11.44 3.35
CA MET A 75 8.64 10.35 3.23
C MET A 75 8.21 9.14 4.06
N GLY A 76 7.80 9.33 5.30
CA GLY A 76 7.38 8.21 6.14
C GLY A 76 6.11 7.51 5.67
N VAL A 77 5.12 8.23 5.14
CA VAL A 77 3.95 7.60 4.48
C VAL A 77 4.40 6.82 3.25
N LYS A 78 5.28 7.39 2.41
CA LYS A 78 5.82 6.69 1.24
C LYS A 78 6.54 5.40 1.63
N THR A 79 7.45 5.45 2.59
CA THR A 79 8.26 4.29 2.96
C THR A 79 7.46 3.22 3.69
N ALA A 80 6.55 3.62 4.59
CA ALA A 80 5.60 2.73 5.23
C ALA A 80 4.72 2.00 4.21
N LEU A 81 4.20 2.71 3.20
CA LEU A 81 3.39 2.11 2.13
C LEU A 81 4.20 1.13 1.28
N ALA A 82 5.42 1.48 0.90
CA ALA A 82 6.31 0.58 0.16
C ALA A 82 6.62 -0.68 0.98
N ARG A 83 6.87 -0.52 2.28
CA ARG A 83 7.13 -1.62 3.20
C ARG A 83 5.92 -2.55 3.33
N TYR A 84 4.74 -1.99 3.59
CA TYR A 84 3.48 -2.73 3.62
C TYR A 84 3.30 -3.59 2.36
N MET A 85 3.50 -3.00 1.18
CA MET A 85 3.34 -3.73 -0.08
C MET A 85 4.33 -4.89 -0.23
N ARG A 86 5.59 -4.73 0.21
CA ARG A 86 6.59 -5.82 0.19
C ARG A 86 6.19 -6.94 1.14
N GLU A 87 5.80 -6.62 2.35
CA GLU A 87 5.35 -7.60 3.36
C GLU A 87 4.08 -8.33 2.90
N ARG A 88 3.15 -7.61 2.26
CA ARG A 88 1.94 -8.19 1.65
C ARG A 88 2.29 -9.18 0.53
N LEU A 89 3.23 -8.84 -0.34
CA LEU A 89 3.69 -9.76 -1.40
C LEU A 89 4.37 -11.00 -0.83
N GLU A 90 5.19 -10.86 0.21
CA GLU A 90 5.81 -11.99 0.91
C GLU A 90 4.77 -12.91 1.54
N TYR A 91 3.75 -12.33 2.20
CA TYR A 91 2.63 -13.09 2.75
C TYR A 91 1.86 -13.86 1.67
N LEU A 92 1.51 -13.19 0.57
CA LEU A 92 0.80 -13.82 -0.54
C LEU A 92 1.62 -14.98 -1.11
N ASP A 93 2.91 -14.77 -1.39
CA ASP A 93 3.80 -15.80 -1.95
C ASP A 93 4.00 -17.00 -1.02
N THR A 94 4.09 -16.74 0.29
CA THR A 94 4.37 -17.78 1.29
C THR A 94 3.13 -18.60 1.65
N TYR A 95 1.97 -17.96 1.77
CA TYR A 95 0.79 -18.59 2.37
C TYR A 95 -0.39 -18.73 1.41
N VAL A 96 -0.67 -17.73 0.55
CA VAL A 96 -1.90 -17.72 -0.25
C VAL A 96 -1.71 -18.39 -1.61
N VAL A 97 -0.64 -18.03 -2.32
CA VAL A 97 -0.34 -18.55 -3.66
C VAL A 97 -0.16 -20.08 -3.67
N PRO A 98 0.56 -20.69 -2.70
CA PRO A 98 0.69 -22.14 -2.65
C PRO A 98 -0.66 -22.84 -2.44
N ASP A 99 -1.51 -22.33 -1.54
CA ASP A 99 -2.81 -22.90 -1.24
C ASP A 99 -3.74 -22.83 -2.46
N VAL A 100 -3.76 -21.70 -3.17
CA VAL A 100 -4.51 -21.54 -4.41
C VAL A 100 -4.03 -22.53 -5.46
N LYS A 101 -2.72 -22.62 -5.69
CA LYS A 101 -2.13 -23.57 -6.66
C LYS A 101 -2.46 -25.02 -6.33
N LEU A 102 -2.58 -25.39 -5.06
CA LEU A 102 -2.98 -26.73 -4.63
C LEU A 102 -4.48 -27.00 -4.83
N SER A 103 -5.30 -25.95 -4.90
CA SER A 103 -6.74 -26.06 -5.14
C SER A 103 -7.16 -26.08 -6.61
N LEU A 104 -6.25 -25.73 -7.53
CA LEU A 104 -6.52 -25.72 -8.97
C LEU A 104 -6.58 -27.14 -9.53
N ASP A 105 -7.43 -27.32 -10.53
CA ASP A 105 -7.41 -28.52 -11.35
C ASP A 105 -6.10 -28.58 -12.18
N GLU A 106 -5.68 -29.77 -12.60
CA GLU A 106 -4.39 -29.98 -13.30
C GLU A 106 -4.23 -29.13 -14.58
N ASP A 107 -5.33 -28.75 -15.21
CA ASP A 107 -5.38 -27.97 -16.45
C ASP A 107 -5.73 -26.49 -16.24
N GLU A 108 -6.00 -26.06 -15.01
CA GLU A 108 -6.32 -24.66 -14.71
C GLU A 108 -5.04 -23.83 -14.44
N PRO A 109 -4.74 -22.80 -15.27
CA PRO A 109 -3.55 -21.99 -15.07
C PRO A 109 -3.74 -21.01 -13.90
N TYR A 110 -2.77 -20.96 -12.99
CA TYR A 110 -2.75 -20.01 -11.88
C TYR A 110 -2.95 -18.55 -12.31
N GLU A 111 -2.40 -18.16 -13.47
CA GLU A 111 -2.48 -16.78 -13.97
C GLU A 111 -3.91 -16.30 -14.26
N ASP A 112 -4.87 -17.21 -14.42
CA ASP A 112 -6.27 -16.86 -14.66
C ASP A 112 -7.05 -16.63 -13.35
N THR A 113 -6.45 -16.93 -12.19
CA THR A 113 -7.07 -16.78 -10.87
C THR A 113 -7.13 -15.32 -10.41
N ASP A 114 -8.11 -15.00 -9.57
CA ASP A 114 -8.21 -13.67 -8.96
C ASP A 114 -7.01 -13.38 -8.04
N THR A 115 -6.42 -14.40 -7.41
CA THR A 115 -5.18 -14.27 -6.63
C THR A 115 -4.01 -13.80 -7.49
N ALA A 116 -3.82 -14.38 -8.68
CA ALA A 116 -2.77 -13.94 -9.60
C ALA A 116 -2.97 -12.50 -10.05
N ARG A 117 -4.22 -12.12 -10.35
CA ARG A 117 -4.58 -10.73 -10.69
C ARG A 117 -4.26 -9.78 -9.55
N TYR A 118 -4.67 -10.10 -8.32
CA TYR A 118 -4.40 -9.29 -7.15
C TYR A 118 -2.89 -9.16 -6.87
N VAL A 119 -2.12 -10.25 -6.94
CA VAL A 119 -0.65 -10.21 -6.82
C VAL A 119 -0.03 -9.24 -7.83
N ASN A 120 -0.51 -9.27 -9.08
CA ASN A 120 -0.02 -8.35 -10.11
C ASN A 120 -0.39 -6.89 -9.82
N VAL A 121 -1.57 -6.62 -9.25
CA VAL A 121 -1.95 -5.29 -8.78
C VAL A 121 -1.02 -4.83 -7.66
N VAL A 122 -0.79 -5.64 -6.62
CA VAL A 122 0.10 -5.27 -5.51
C VAL A 122 1.53 -4.99 -6.01
N LYS A 123 2.05 -5.78 -6.96
CA LYS A 123 3.36 -5.51 -7.59
C LYS A 123 3.39 -4.19 -8.36
N ALA A 124 2.34 -3.91 -9.13
CA ALA A 124 2.23 -2.66 -9.87
C ALA A 124 2.15 -1.46 -8.92
N MET A 125 1.41 -1.58 -7.83
CA MET A 125 1.30 -0.54 -6.81
C MET A 125 2.60 -0.33 -6.05
N LEU A 126 3.33 -1.39 -5.68
CA LEU A 126 4.67 -1.26 -5.09
C LEU A 126 5.59 -0.47 -6.02
N THR A 127 5.66 -0.85 -7.29
CA THR A 127 6.49 -0.16 -8.29
C THR A 127 6.11 1.32 -8.37
N LYS A 128 4.80 1.61 -8.44
CA LYS A 128 4.28 2.97 -8.47
C LYS A 128 4.72 3.77 -7.24
N VAL A 129 4.62 3.20 -6.05
CA VAL A 129 4.99 3.86 -4.78
C VAL A 129 6.50 4.12 -4.71
N GLU A 130 7.33 3.16 -5.12
CA GLU A 130 8.79 3.32 -5.16
C GLU A 130 9.21 4.46 -6.10
N ASP A 131 8.52 4.60 -7.23
CA ASP A 131 8.75 5.63 -8.26
C ASP A 131 8.25 7.03 -7.88
N ILE A 132 7.47 7.20 -6.79
CA ILE A 132 7.01 8.52 -6.34
C ILE A 132 8.22 9.40 -6.06
N LYS A 133 8.30 10.54 -6.74
CA LYS A 133 9.33 11.55 -6.48
C LYS A 133 8.85 12.48 -5.38
N VAL A 134 9.64 12.56 -4.30
CA VAL A 134 9.36 13.39 -3.12
C VAL A 134 10.58 14.28 -2.92
N GLY A 135 10.39 15.60 -2.95
CA GLY A 135 11.49 16.59 -2.94
C GLY A 135 12.17 16.82 -4.31
N GLU A 136 13.04 17.82 -4.39
CA GLU A 136 13.92 18.12 -5.55
C GLU A 136 15.13 17.19 -5.64
#